data_AF-A0A661RWX5-F1
#
_entry.id   AF-A0A661RWX5-F1
#
_cell.length_a   1.000
_cell.length_b   1.000
_cell.length_c   1.000
_cell.angle_alpha   90.00
_cell.angle_beta   90.00
_cell.angle_gamma   90.00
#
_symmetry.space_group_name_H-M   'P 1'
#
loop_
_entity.id
_entity.type
_entity.pdbx_description
1 polymer ?
#
loop_
_entity_poly.entity_id
_entity_poly.type
_entity_poly.pdbx_seq_one_letter_code
_entity_poly.pdbx_strand_id
1 'polypeptide(L)'
;MKKLSLFNIFFSTVLMLLAFAAPPFLPLSDAKGVKTSYKRYSIFKYKNEAVLCEPYTVNKDDWLYKIFRKKGEISEKDFPHFIIIFKEINPQISNIDAIDPGIHVLIPLKKVKQGDYDQSTPGNVDIPVIEFSTIREDLDLKPFIQEHKIKKGDTISNLIDKDFLQKGGHL
;
A
#
# COMPACT_ATOMS: atom_id res chain seq x y z
N MET A 1 -43.93 37.83 -35.10
CA MET A 1 -42.56 37.59 -34.57
C MET A 1 -42.56 37.89 -33.07
N LYS A 2 -42.50 36.89 -32.17
CA LYS A 2 -42.23 37.07 -30.71
C LYS A 2 -42.28 35.79 -29.84
N LYS A 3 -42.49 34.58 -30.40
CA LYS A 3 -42.60 33.34 -29.58
C LYS A 3 -41.31 32.52 -29.43
N LEU A 4 -40.21 32.86 -30.10
CA LEU A 4 -38.99 32.04 -30.11
C LEU A 4 -37.92 32.45 -29.06
N SER A 5 -38.13 33.56 -28.35
CA SER A 5 -37.15 34.12 -27.41
C SER A 5 -37.35 33.64 -25.96
N LEU A 6 -38.59 33.43 -25.52
CA LEU A 6 -38.89 33.07 -24.12
C LEU A 6 -38.55 31.61 -23.76
N PHE A 7 -38.59 30.68 -24.72
CA PHE A 7 -38.28 29.27 -24.46
C PHE A 7 -36.79 29.03 -24.21
N ASN A 8 -35.92 29.72 -24.96
CA ASN A 8 -34.47 29.59 -24.79
C ASN A 8 -33.95 30.26 -23.52
N ILE A 9 -34.62 31.30 -23.03
CA ILE A 9 -34.27 31.95 -21.76
C ILE A 9 -34.66 31.04 -20.58
N PHE A 10 -35.80 30.35 -20.66
CA PHE A 10 -36.26 29.43 -19.62
C PHE A 10 -35.41 28.14 -19.55
N PHE A 11 -34.95 27.63 -20.70
CA PHE A 11 -34.08 26.46 -20.74
C PHE A 11 -32.67 26.78 -20.23
N SER A 12 -32.17 27.99 -20.50
CA SER A 12 -30.85 28.42 -20.04
C SER A 12 -30.78 28.68 -18.54
N THR A 13 -31.87 29.15 -17.91
CA THR A 13 -31.89 29.40 -16.46
C THR A 13 -32.03 28.11 -15.65
N VAL A 14 -32.79 27.12 -16.14
CA VAL A 14 -32.92 25.80 -15.50
C VAL A 14 -31.59 25.02 -15.57
N LEU A 15 -30.85 25.12 -16.68
CA LEU A 15 -29.55 24.46 -16.81
C LEU A 15 -28.46 25.12 -15.93
N MET A 16 -28.55 26.43 -15.70
CA MET A 16 -27.64 27.17 -14.81
C MET A 16 -27.90 26.90 -13.32
N LEU A 17 -29.15 26.58 -12.95
CA LEU A 17 -29.53 26.14 -11.59
C LEU A 17 -29.10 24.68 -11.30
N LEU A 18 -29.08 23.80 -12.31
CA LEU A 18 -28.59 22.43 -12.15
C LEU A 18 -27.06 22.34 -12.03
N ALA A 19 -26.31 23.32 -12.53
CA ALA A 19 -24.85 23.36 -12.39
C ALA A 19 -24.37 23.76 -10.98
N PHE A 20 -25.23 24.38 -10.17
CA PHE A 20 -24.93 24.75 -8.77
C PHE A 20 -25.34 23.69 -7.74
N ALA A 21 -26.03 22.64 -8.18
CA ALA A 21 -26.48 21.53 -7.33
C ALA A 21 -25.63 20.25 -7.53
N ALA A 22 -24.45 20.36 -8.12
CA ALA A 22 -23.47 19.28 -8.03
C ALA A 22 -22.98 19.24 -6.57
N PRO A 23 -23.27 18.19 -5.79
CA PRO A 23 -22.67 18.08 -4.46
C PRO A 23 -21.15 18.16 -4.63
N PRO A 24 -20.42 18.90 -3.78
CA PRO A 24 -18.97 18.86 -3.80
C PRO A 24 -18.60 17.38 -3.72
N PHE A 25 -17.82 16.90 -4.68
CA PHE A 25 -17.16 15.61 -4.57
C PHE A 25 -16.31 15.69 -3.30
N LEU A 26 -16.89 15.26 -2.17
CA LEU A 26 -16.19 15.16 -0.91
C LEU A 26 -15.13 14.08 -1.11
N PRO A 27 -13.84 14.42 -1.00
CA PRO A 27 -12.79 13.44 -1.13
C PRO A 27 -12.88 12.47 0.05
N LEU A 28 -12.68 11.19 -0.29
CA LEU A 28 -12.35 10.06 0.57
C LEU A 28 -13.32 9.74 1.72
N SER A 29 -13.88 8.54 1.61
CA SER A 29 -14.32 7.70 2.72
C SER A 29 -13.34 7.78 3.90
N ASP A 30 -13.66 8.60 4.90
CA ASP A 30 -13.02 8.61 6.22
C ASP A 30 -13.57 7.42 7.02
N ALA A 31 -13.11 6.21 6.64
CA ALA A 31 -13.35 5.03 7.45
C ALA A 31 -12.54 5.21 8.74
N LYS A 32 -13.25 5.56 9.83
CA LYS A 32 -12.69 5.88 11.15
C LYS A 32 -11.92 4.67 11.71
N GLY A 33 -10.64 4.51 11.34
CA GLY A 33 -9.83 3.33 11.69
C GLY A 33 -8.97 2.76 10.55
N VAL A 34 -9.03 3.32 9.35
CA VAL A 34 -8.10 2.96 8.27
C VAL A 34 -7.34 4.21 7.86
N LYS A 35 -6.04 4.25 8.14
CA LYS A 35 -5.17 5.30 7.63
C LYS A 35 -4.62 4.84 6.29
N THR A 36 -5.08 5.47 5.22
CA THR A 36 -4.48 5.27 3.90
C THR A 36 -3.28 6.20 3.77
N SER A 37 -2.08 5.63 3.63
CA SER A 37 -0.87 6.37 3.28
C SER A 37 -0.43 5.96 1.89
N TYR A 38 0.35 6.80 1.21
CA TYR A 38 0.96 6.46 -0.07
C TYR A 38 2.45 6.28 0.14
N LYS A 39 2.97 5.12 -0.24
CA LYS A 39 4.40 4.87 -0.22
C LYS A 39 4.94 4.91 -1.64
N ARG A 40 5.98 5.71 -1.82
CA ARG A 40 6.63 5.90 -3.11
C ARG A 40 7.69 4.84 -3.33
N TYR A 41 7.56 4.11 -4.43
CA TYR A 41 8.55 3.18 -4.94
C TYR A 41 9.15 3.72 -6.22
N SER A 42 10.37 3.30 -6.52
CA SER A 42 11.06 3.64 -7.76
C SER A 42 11.14 2.42 -8.66
N ILE A 43 11.11 2.62 -9.97
CA ILE A 43 11.32 1.57 -10.97
C ILE A 43 12.72 1.73 -11.53
N PHE A 44 13.56 0.74 -11.25
CA PHE A 44 14.89 0.66 -11.83
C PHE A 44 14.91 -0.31 -13.00
N LYS A 45 15.48 0.10 -14.13
CA LYS A 45 15.68 -0.79 -15.28
C LYS A 45 17.04 -1.47 -15.15
N TYR A 46 17.03 -2.76 -14.84
CA TYR A 46 18.24 -3.57 -14.83
C TYR A 46 18.21 -4.49 -16.05
N LYS A 47 19.11 -4.23 -17.02
CA LYS A 47 19.12 -4.89 -18.33
C LYS A 47 17.74 -4.73 -19.01
N ASN A 48 17.03 -5.82 -19.25
CA ASN A 48 15.71 -5.84 -19.89
C ASN A 48 14.57 -6.03 -18.89
N GLU A 49 14.85 -5.93 -17.59
CA GLU A 49 13.89 -6.15 -16.52
C GLU A 49 13.62 -4.84 -15.77
N ALA A 50 12.36 -4.60 -15.41
CA ALA A 50 12.01 -3.55 -14.48
C ALA A 50 11.98 -4.14 -13.06
N VAL A 51 12.63 -3.43 -12.13
CA VAL A 51 12.75 -3.82 -10.73
C VAL A 51 12.09 -2.74 -9.88
N LEU A 52 11.14 -3.15 -9.04
CA LEU A 52 10.54 -2.28 -8.04
C LEU A 52 11.51 -2.11 -6.88
N CYS A 53 11.83 -0.85 -6.55
CA CYS A 53 12.79 -0.46 -5.54
C CYS A 53 12.14 0.41 -4.48
N GLU A 54 12.54 0.23 -3.23
CA GLU A 54 12.10 1.04 -2.11
C GLU A 54 13.25 1.94 -1.59
N PRO A 55 13.06 3.27 -1.51
CA PRO A 55 13.97 4.14 -0.78
C PRO A 55 14.04 3.76 0.68
N TYR A 56 15.26 3.62 1.20
CA TYR A 56 15.51 3.21 2.58
C TYR A 56 16.68 3.95 3.20
N THR A 57 16.51 4.37 4.45
CA THR A 57 17.60 4.85 5.30
C THR A 57 18.06 3.72 6.18
N VAL A 58 19.33 3.36 6.08
CA VAL A 58 19.95 2.28 6.84
C VAL A 58 19.96 2.65 8.32
N ASN A 59 19.51 1.77 9.20
CA ASN A 59 19.54 2.01 10.65
C ASN A 59 20.76 1.35 11.27
N LYS A 60 21.03 1.71 12.53
CA LYS A 60 22.01 1.00 13.33
C LYS A 60 21.64 -0.50 13.41
N ASP A 61 22.66 -1.35 13.29
CA ASP A 61 22.53 -2.82 13.34
C ASP A 61 21.75 -3.44 12.17
N ASP A 62 21.60 -2.72 11.06
CA ASP A 62 21.15 -3.30 9.80
C ASP A 62 22.32 -3.94 9.04
N TRP A 63 22.02 -5.08 8.41
CA TRP A 63 22.86 -5.69 7.40
C TRP A 63 21.98 -6.09 6.22
N LEU A 64 22.57 -6.18 5.03
CA LEU A 64 21.83 -6.29 3.78
C LEU A 64 20.79 -7.42 3.79
N TYR A 65 21.20 -8.61 4.23
CA TYR A 65 20.30 -9.77 4.32
C TYR A 65 19.07 -9.54 5.22
N LYS A 66 19.24 -8.87 6.36
CA LYS A 66 18.13 -8.53 7.28
C LYS A 66 17.17 -7.53 6.64
N ILE A 67 17.68 -6.58 5.87
CA ILE A 67 16.84 -5.60 5.15
C ILE A 67 16.01 -6.32 4.09
N PHE A 68 16.63 -7.15 3.26
CA PHE A 68 15.95 -7.88 2.19
C PHE A 68 14.86 -8.81 2.72
N ARG A 69 15.16 -9.61 3.75
CA ARG A 69 14.17 -10.48 4.41
C ARG A 69 12.98 -9.67 4.96
N LYS A 70 13.22 -8.51 5.56
CA LYS A 70 12.14 -7.67 6.12
C LYS A 70 11.27 -7.03 5.06
N LYS A 71 11.81 -6.73 3.87
CA LYS A 71 11.14 -5.89 2.86
C LYS A 71 10.59 -6.65 1.66
N GLY A 72 11.08 -7.85 1.34
CA GLY A 72 10.64 -8.55 0.14
C GLY A 72 10.89 -10.06 0.13
N GLU A 73 9.80 -10.82 0.06
CA GLU A 73 9.84 -12.29 -0.05
C GLU A 73 10.55 -12.76 -1.34
N ILE A 74 10.32 -12.07 -2.46
CA ILE A 74 10.95 -12.42 -3.75
C ILE A 74 12.45 -12.15 -3.70
N SER A 75 12.85 -10.99 -3.18
CA SER A 75 14.26 -10.66 -3.02
C SER A 75 14.98 -11.56 -2.03
N GLU A 76 14.29 -12.12 -1.03
CA GLU A 76 14.85 -13.14 -0.15
C GLU A 76 15.04 -14.48 -0.87
N LYS A 77 14.07 -14.90 -1.71
CA LYS A 77 14.12 -16.15 -2.48
C LYS A 77 15.26 -16.18 -3.50
N ASP A 78 15.57 -15.04 -4.13
CA ASP A 78 16.65 -14.91 -5.12
C ASP A 78 17.73 -13.91 -4.66
N PHE A 79 18.15 -14.06 -3.40
CA PHE A 79 19.07 -13.14 -2.75
C PHE A 79 20.37 -12.87 -3.54
N PRO A 80 21.06 -13.86 -4.14
CA PRO A 80 22.28 -13.61 -4.91
C PRO A 80 22.06 -12.67 -6.10
N HIS A 81 20.96 -12.84 -6.83
CA HIS A 81 20.63 -11.96 -7.96
C HIS A 81 20.30 -10.55 -7.50
N PHE A 82 19.54 -10.42 -6.41
CA PHE A 82 19.16 -9.12 -5.85
C PHE A 82 20.34 -8.38 -5.21
N ILE A 83 21.38 -9.07 -4.73
CA ILE A 83 22.65 -8.43 -4.35
C ILE A 83 23.33 -7.75 -5.55
N ILE A 84 23.37 -8.43 -6.70
CA ILE A 84 24.00 -7.87 -7.92
C ILE A 84 23.27 -6.58 -8.32
N ILE A 85 21.93 -6.65 -8.36
CA ILE A 85 21.10 -5.48 -8.66
C ILE A 85 21.31 -4.38 -7.61
N PHE A 86 21.37 -4.73 -6.33
CA PHE A 86 21.59 -3.76 -5.25
C PHE A 86 22.91 -3.00 -5.42
N LYS A 87 24.00 -3.68 -5.78
CA LYS A 87 25.31 -3.05 -6.04
C LYS A 87 25.29 -2.08 -7.21
N GLU A 88 24.60 -2.45 -8.30
CA GLU A 88 24.45 -1.61 -9.48
C GLU A 88 23.62 -0.34 -9.19
N ILE A 89 22.56 -0.48 -8.39
CA ILE A 89 21.69 0.65 -8.04
C ILE A 89 22.34 1.58 -7.01
N ASN A 90 23.19 1.03 -6.13
CA ASN A 90 23.81 1.76 -5.04
C ASN A 90 25.35 1.75 -5.17
N PRO A 91 25.91 2.38 -6.22
CA PRO A 91 27.36 2.35 -6.48
C PRO A 91 28.19 3.03 -5.37
N GLN A 92 27.57 3.85 -4.52
CA GLN A 92 28.19 4.44 -3.34
C GLN A 92 28.54 3.40 -2.25
N ILE A 93 27.97 2.19 -2.31
CA ILE A 93 28.22 1.13 -1.33
C ILE A 93 29.41 0.28 -1.80
N SER A 94 30.57 0.56 -1.23
CA SER A 94 31.81 -0.18 -1.55
C SER A 94 31.83 -1.58 -0.93
N ASN A 95 31.30 -1.74 0.28
CA ASN A 95 31.21 -3.01 0.99
C ASN A 95 29.76 -3.32 1.40
N ILE A 96 29.19 -4.40 0.87
CA ILE A 96 27.82 -4.82 1.19
C ILE A 96 27.67 -5.48 2.57
N ASP A 97 28.78 -5.95 3.14
CA ASP A 97 28.80 -6.57 4.47
C ASP A 97 28.94 -5.51 5.58
N ALA A 98 29.27 -4.27 5.21
CA ALA A 98 29.43 -3.14 6.11
C ALA A 98 28.72 -1.91 5.52
N ILE A 99 27.41 -1.83 5.74
CA ILE A 99 26.58 -0.71 5.28
C ILE A 99 26.44 0.29 6.43
N ASP A 100 26.91 1.52 6.23
CA ASP A 100 26.91 2.55 7.28
C ASP A 100 25.48 3.02 7.63
N PRO A 101 25.15 3.16 8.93
CA PRO A 101 23.89 3.75 9.34
C PRO A 101 23.71 5.19 8.84
N GLY A 102 22.47 5.57 8.52
CA GLY A 102 22.09 6.91 8.08
C GLY A 102 22.16 7.14 6.58
N ILE A 103 22.79 6.24 5.81
CA ILE A 103 22.87 6.39 4.36
C ILE A 103 21.55 6.03 3.68
N HIS A 104 21.26 6.70 2.57
CA HIS A 104 20.11 6.41 1.73
C HIS A 104 20.48 5.42 0.62
N VAL A 105 19.69 4.36 0.50
CA VAL A 105 19.85 3.32 -0.51
C VAL A 105 18.50 2.99 -1.14
N LEU A 106 18.53 2.44 -2.35
CA LEU A 106 17.37 1.85 -3.00
C LEU A 106 17.45 0.33 -2.84
N ILE A 107 16.44 -0.25 -2.16
CA ILE A 107 16.34 -1.68 -1.94
C ILE A 107 15.52 -2.30 -3.08
N PRO A 108 16.08 -3.18 -3.93
CA PRO A 108 15.29 -3.89 -4.93
C PRO A 108 14.39 -4.93 -4.25
N LEU A 109 13.10 -4.98 -4.57
CA LEU A 109 12.13 -5.85 -3.88
C LEU A 109 11.62 -6.99 -4.75
N LYS A 110 11.25 -6.69 -5.99
CA LYS A 110 10.73 -7.65 -6.96
C LYS A 110 10.90 -7.18 -8.39
N LYS A 111 10.95 -8.13 -9.31
CA LYS A 111 10.80 -7.87 -10.75
C LYS A 111 9.34 -7.56 -11.04
N VAL A 112 9.10 -6.63 -11.96
CA VAL A 112 7.76 -6.22 -12.39
C VAL A 112 7.69 -6.16 -13.92
N LYS A 113 6.53 -6.46 -14.46
CA LYS A 113 6.21 -6.35 -15.89
C LYS A 113 5.51 -5.03 -16.17
N GLN A 114 5.50 -4.62 -17.44
CA GLN A 114 4.64 -3.51 -17.87
C GLN A 114 3.17 -3.90 -17.64
N GLY A 115 2.43 -3.04 -16.95
CA GLY A 115 1.04 -3.30 -16.54
C GLY A 115 0.87 -3.81 -15.10
N ASP A 116 1.95 -4.18 -14.41
CA ASP A 116 1.88 -4.53 -12.98
C ASP A 116 1.68 -3.31 -12.06
N TYR A 117 1.80 -2.09 -12.61
CA TYR A 117 1.74 -0.83 -11.89
C TYR A 117 1.38 0.34 -12.80
N ASP A 118 0.62 1.28 -12.24
CA ASP A 118 0.37 2.58 -12.87
C ASP A 118 1.49 3.55 -12.46
N GLN A 119 2.22 4.07 -13.45
CA GLN A 119 3.26 5.06 -13.20
C GLN A 119 2.60 6.41 -12.90
N SER A 120 2.64 6.85 -11.65
CA SER A 120 2.19 8.19 -11.27
C SER A 120 3.13 9.26 -11.83
N THR A 121 4.42 8.94 -11.97
CA THR A 121 5.46 9.76 -12.62
C THR A 121 6.48 8.83 -13.28
N PRO A 122 7.11 9.18 -14.41
CA PRO A 122 8.11 8.32 -15.04
C PRO A 122 9.19 7.87 -14.03
N GLY A 123 9.32 6.55 -13.87
CA GLY A 123 10.28 5.94 -12.94
C GLY A 123 9.84 5.85 -11.48
N ASN A 124 8.64 6.31 -11.10
CA ASN A 124 8.09 6.15 -9.75
C ASN A 124 6.68 5.57 -9.76
N VAL A 125 6.34 4.84 -8.68
CA VAL A 125 5.04 4.22 -8.44
C VAL A 125 4.59 4.57 -7.04
N ASP A 126 3.47 5.26 -6.92
CA ASP A 126 2.84 5.50 -5.62
C ASP A 126 1.89 4.34 -5.31
N ILE A 127 2.26 3.51 -4.33
CA ILE A 127 1.44 2.38 -3.91
C ILE A 127 0.63 2.81 -2.68
N PRO A 128 -0.71 2.73 -2.72
CA PRO A 128 -1.53 2.95 -1.54
C PRO A 128 -1.19 1.86 -0.52
N VAL A 129 -0.66 2.27 0.62
CA VAL A 129 -0.42 1.42 1.77
C VAL A 129 -1.60 1.60 2.71
N ILE A 130 -2.32 0.51 2.93
CA ILE A 130 -3.32 0.44 3.98
C ILE A 130 -2.55 0.16 5.26
N GLU A 131 -2.24 1.22 6.01
CA GLU A 131 -1.92 1.05 7.42
C GLU A 131 -3.25 0.74 8.09
N PHE A 132 -3.51 -0.56 8.30
CA PHE A 132 -4.43 -0.94 9.37
C PHE A 132 -3.85 -0.29 10.60
N SER A 133 -4.49 0.78 11.08
CA SER A 133 -4.08 1.39 12.33
C SER A 133 -4.09 0.23 13.31
N THR A 134 -2.91 -0.17 13.77
CA THR A 134 -2.74 -1.07 14.90
C THR A 134 -3.86 -0.76 15.84
N ILE A 135 -4.72 -1.75 16.13
CA ILE A 135 -5.84 -1.70 17.07
C ILE A 135 -5.55 -0.57 18.03
N ARG A 136 -6.26 0.56 17.85
CA ARG A 136 -5.89 1.77 18.56
C ARG A 136 -5.81 1.39 20.04
N GLU A 137 -4.75 1.80 20.73
CA GLU A 137 -4.57 1.46 22.15
C GLU A 137 -5.75 1.97 23.02
N ASP A 138 -6.58 2.87 22.48
CA ASP A 138 -7.81 3.40 23.07
C ASP A 138 -9.09 2.58 22.78
N LEU A 139 -9.03 1.52 21.95
CA LEU A 139 -10.18 0.66 21.71
C LEU A 139 -10.40 -0.22 22.94
N ASP A 140 -11.45 0.10 23.71
CA ASP A 140 -11.93 -0.79 24.75
C ASP A 140 -12.52 -2.04 24.09
N LEU A 141 -11.69 -3.08 23.98
CA LEU A 141 -12.07 -4.38 23.42
C LEU A 141 -12.85 -5.23 24.42
N LYS A 142 -12.94 -4.84 25.70
CA LYS A 142 -13.65 -5.61 26.74
C LYS A 142 -15.09 -5.99 26.37
N PRO A 143 -15.88 -5.14 25.68
CA PRO A 143 -17.24 -5.50 25.26
C PRO A 143 -17.27 -6.61 24.20
N PHE A 144 -16.19 -6.78 23.43
CA PHE A 144 -16.08 -7.75 22.33
C PHE A 144 -15.28 -9.00 22.71
N ILE A 145 -14.64 -9.01 23.88
CA ILE A 145 -13.92 -10.16 24.43
C ILE A 145 -14.89 -10.99 25.28
N GLN A 146 -15.15 -12.21 24.86
CA GLN A 146 -15.87 -13.19 25.67
C GLN A 146 -14.87 -14.19 26.25
N GLU A 147 -14.72 -14.20 27.57
CA GLU A 147 -13.89 -15.18 28.26
C GLU A 147 -14.56 -16.57 28.20
N HIS A 148 -13.88 -17.55 27.63
CA HIS A 148 -14.35 -18.94 27.60
C HIS A 148 -13.40 -19.86 28.36
N LYS A 149 -13.94 -20.58 29.35
CA LYS A 149 -13.18 -21.60 30.08
C LYS A 149 -13.25 -22.92 29.31
N ILE A 150 -12.09 -23.40 28.87
CA ILE A 150 -11.94 -24.65 28.10
C ILE A 150 -12.56 -25.84 28.85
N LYS A 151 -13.39 -26.60 28.15
CA LYS A 151 -14.02 -27.83 28.61
C LYS A 151 -13.49 -29.03 27.83
N LYS A 152 -13.58 -30.21 28.44
CA LYS A 152 -13.21 -31.46 27.78
C LYS A 152 -14.10 -31.67 26.55
N GLY A 153 -13.47 -31.80 25.37
CA GLY A 153 -14.17 -31.96 24.09
C GLY A 153 -14.27 -30.67 23.27
N ASP A 154 -13.83 -29.53 23.81
CA ASP A 154 -13.69 -28.30 23.03
C ASP A 154 -12.64 -28.50 21.92
N THR A 155 -12.91 -27.93 20.74
CA THR A 155 -11.98 -27.84 19.63
C THR A 155 -11.92 -26.40 19.15
N ILE A 156 -10.78 -25.99 18.60
CA ILE A 156 -10.59 -24.63 18.09
C ILE A 156 -11.64 -24.29 17.03
N SER A 157 -11.95 -25.24 16.14
CA SER A 157 -12.99 -25.09 15.11
C SER A 157 -14.39 -24.86 15.67
N ASN A 158 -14.67 -25.29 16.90
CA ASN A 158 -15.97 -25.06 17.54
C ASN A 158 -15.99 -23.75 18.35
N LEU A 159 -14.82 -23.19 18.70
CA LEU A 159 -14.69 -21.98 19.51
C LEU A 159 -14.53 -20.71 18.67
N ILE A 160 -13.99 -20.82 17.45
CA ILE A 160 -13.88 -19.71 16.52
C ILE A 160 -15.16 -19.59 15.69
N ASP A 161 -15.51 -18.37 15.31
CA ASP A 161 -16.63 -18.14 14.40
C ASP A 161 -16.39 -18.84 13.06
N LYS A 162 -17.44 -19.47 12.53
CA LYS A 162 -17.38 -20.31 11.33
C LYS A 162 -16.95 -19.53 10.10
N ASP A 163 -17.18 -18.23 10.06
CA ASP A 163 -16.78 -17.38 8.94
C ASP A 163 -15.27 -17.26 8.82
N PHE A 164 -14.52 -17.39 9.93
CA PHE A 164 -13.05 -17.49 9.91
C PHE A 164 -12.54 -18.85 9.43
N LEU A 165 -13.40 -19.87 9.41
CA LEU A 165 -13.06 -21.21 8.91
C LEU A 165 -13.32 -21.35 7.41
N GLN A 166 -14.02 -20.39 6.79
CA GLN A 166 -14.25 -20.39 5.35
C GLN A 166 -12.98 -20.02 4.61
N LYS A 167 -12.59 -20.85 3.64
CA LYS A 167 -11.40 -20.63 2.82
C LYS A 167 -11.63 -19.41 1.92
N GLY A 168 -10.98 -18.30 2.24
CA GLY A 168 -11.07 -17.04 1.48
C GLY A 168 -11.48 -15.82 2.30
N GLY A 169 -11.95 -15.98 3.54
CA GLY A 169 -12.18 -14.89 4.50
C GLY A 169 -12.95 -13.70 3.92
N HIS A 170 -14.19 -13.93 3.47
CA HIS A 170 -15.06 -12.83 3.06
C HIS A 170 -15.70 -12.21 4.32
N LEU A 171 -15.33 -10.95 4.59
CA LEU A 171 -16.07 -10.04 5.49
C LEU A 171 -17.22 -9.38 4.72
#